data_AF-A0A355WDL3-F1
#
_entry.id   AF-A0A355WDL3-F1
#
_cell.length_a   1.000
_cell.length_b   1.000
_cell.length_c   1.000
_cell.angle_alpha   90.00
_cell.angle_beta   90.00
_cell.angle_gamma   90.00
#
_symmetry.space_group_name_H-M   'P 1'
#
loop_
_entity.id
_entity.type
_entity.pdbx_description
1 polymer ?
#
loop_
_entity_poly.entity_id
_entity_poly.type
_entity_poly.pdbx_seq_one_letter_code
_entity_poly.pdbx_strand_id
1 'polypeptide(L)'
;MKKIFNIKVFQIIGSITFFSISFILCHFTHLATFHGKSDAPIIVAILGVITLLVSYIFNLKTLTLTATLGYIISFFIGVLLDTEGIVTGDGMIHDLWIVWITSYWVFNGIGIVCDFVKKIKQRKLQNTSNNILQYIGLFVGVFILGGSIFTYLTKPLTMNDVMQHKPRLFGTVLEIYDNNSMLVQVNSNENISSDKIIVPLDVIMTDVSVSKDDFNIGDIVKVYYDGTMDDKQPAQVNDVYAIFEERISKENPNE
;
A
#
# COMPACT_ATOMS: atom_id res chain seq x y z
N MET A 1 45.48 -22.43 16.92
CA MET A 1 44.60 -21.31 16.48
C MET A 1 43.19 -21.56 16.99
N LYS A 2 42.62 -20.58 17.69
CA LYS A 2 41.42 -20.70 18.52
C LYS A 2 40.16 -21.03 17.69
N LYS A 3 39.49 -22.10 18.11
CA LYS A 3 38.20 -22.61 17.66
C LYS A 3 37.06 -21.65 18.05
N ILE A 4 36.89 -20.50 17.39
CA ILE A 4 35.90 -19.48 17.82
C ILE A 4 35.26 -18.72 16.66
N PHE A 5 34.57 -19.40 15.76
CA PHE A 5 33.39 -18.79 15.14
C PHE A 5 32.21 -19.69 15.41
N ASN A 6 31.33 -19.23 16.30
CA ASN A 6 30.05 -19.87 16.52
C ASN A 6 29.28 -19.80 15.20
N ILE A 7 29.07 -20.95 14.55
CA ILE A 7 28.40 -21.06 13.24
C ILE A 7 27.09 -20.27 13.21
N LYS A 8 26.39 -20.16 14.35
CA LYS A 8 25.18 -19.35 14.48
C LYS A 8 25.45 -17.84 14.33
N VAL A 9 26.47 -17.33 15.00
CA VAL A 9 26.87 -15.92 14.94
C VAL A 9 27.30 -15.57 13.52
N PHE A 10 28.07 -16.46 12.87
CA PHE A 10 28.45 -16.29 11.47
C PHE A 10 27.23 -16.24 10.54
N GLN A 11 26.26 -17.14 10.73
CA GLN A 11 25.01 -17.13 9.96
C GLN A 11 24.24 -15.82 10.13
N ILE A 12 24.12 -15.31 11.36
CA ILE A 12 23.39 -14.06 11.64
C ILE A 12 24.09 -12.86 11.00
N ILE A 13 25.41 -12.74 11.20
CA ILE A 13 26.19 -11.65 10.61
C ILE A 13 26.08 -11.69 9.09
N GLY A 14 26.26 -12.87 8.47
CA GLY A 14 26.11 -13.02 7.02
C GLY A 14 24.70 -12.66 6.53
N SER A 15 23.66 -13.01 7.30
CA SER A 15 22.26 -12.70 6.96
C SER A 15 21.97 -11.21 7.04
N ILE A 16 22.47 -10.52 8.06
CA ILE A 16 22.35 -9.06 8.20
C ILE A 16 23.10 -8.36 7.08
N THR A 17 24.36 -8.74 6.82
CA THR A 17 25.16 -8.14 5.76
C THR A 17 24.49 -8.33 4.39
N PHE A 18 24.00 -9.53 4.08
CA PHE A 18 23.31 -9.79 2.82
C PHE A 18 22.00 -9.00 2.70
N PHE A 19 21.22 -8.91 3.79
CA PHE A 19 19.98 -8.14 3.81
C PHE A 19 20.25 -6.64 3.61
N SER A 20 21.27 -6.08 4.28
CA SER A 20 21.68 -4.68 4.10
C SER A 20 22.12 -4.39 2.66
N ILE A 21 22.91 -5.28 2.05
CA ILE A 21 23.30 -5.15 0.65
C ILE A 21 22.06 -5.20 -0.26
N SER A 22 21.14 -6.13 -0.01
CA SER A 22 19.91 -6.27 -0.79
C SER A 22 19.03 -5.01 -0.70
N PHE A 23 18.90 -4.43 0.50
CA PHE A 23 18.20 -3.16 0.71
C PHE A 23 18.86 -2.02 -0.06
N ILE A 24 20.18 -1.87 0.06
CA ILE A 24 20.93 -0.83 -0.67
C ILE A 24 20.75 -0.96 -2.18
N LEU A 25 20.83 -2.19 -2.70
CA LEU A 25 20.60 -2.46 -4.12
C LEU A 25 19.19 -2.03 -4.53
N CYS A 26 18.16 -2.49 -3.84
CA CYS A 26 16.78 -2.20 -4.23
C CYS A 26 16.40 -0.71 -4.05
N HIS A 27 16.99 0.00 -3.08
CA HIS A 27 16.57 1.38 -2.74
C HIS A 27 17.45 2.48 -3.36
N PHE A 28 18.77 2.27 -3.48
CA PHE A 28 19.70 3.35 -3.88
C PHE A 28 20.39 3.14 -5.23
N THR A 29 20.17 2.02 -5.91
CA THR A 29 20.79 1.76 -7.23
C THR A 29 19.79 1.84 -8.37
N HIS A 30 20.19 1.50 -9.59
CA HIS A 30 19.30 1.46 -10.74
C HIS A 30 18.06 0.57 -10.52
N LEU A 31 18.10 -0.39 -9.60
CA LEU A 31 16.89 -1.17 -9.25
C LEU A 31 15.77 -0.28 -8.68
N ALA A 32 16.09 0.90 -8.18
CA ALA A 32 15.12 1.83 -7.66
C ALA A 32 14.15 2.37 -8.71
N THR A 33 14.54 2.34 -10.00
CA THR A 33 13.65 2.76 -11.07
C THR A 33 12.43 1.85 -11.20
N PHE A 34 12.49 0.60 -10.74
CA PHE A 34 11.39 -0.37 -10.84
C PHE A 34 10.27 -0.14 -9.81
N HIS A 35 10.55 0.52 -8.68
CA HIS A 35 9.53 0.82 -7.67
C HIS A 35 9.17 2.32 -7.61
N GLY A 36 9.84 3.15 -8.42
CA GLY A 36 9.53 4.57 -8.57
C GLY A 36 9.68 5.35 -7.27
N LYS A 37 8.63 6.09 -6.89
CA LYS A 37 8.56 6.84 -5.63
C LYS A 37 7.99 6.02 -4.47
N SER A 38 7.80 4.71 -4.63
CA SER A 38 7.16 3.88 -3.61
C SER A 38 8.03 3.73 -2.36
N ASP A 39 7.42 3.85 -1.19
CA ASP A 39 8.07 3.56 0.10
C ASP A 39 8.23 2.04 0.37
N ALA A 40 7.83 1.19 -0.57
CA ALA A 40 7.91 -0.28 -0.45
C ALA A 40 9.26 -0.81 0.04
N PRO A 41 10.42 -0.38 -0.52
CA PRO A 41 11.71 -0.89 -0.08
C PRO A 41 11.94 -0.65 1.42
N ILE A 42 11.54 0.53 1.91
CA ILE A 42 11.69 0.91 3.32
C ILE A 42 10.74 0.09 4.19
N ILE A 43 9.47 -0.03 3.79
CA ILE A 43 8.45 -0.79 4.54
C ILE A 43 8.86 -2.25 4.67
N VAL A 44 9.21 -2.91 3.56
CA VAL A 44 9.65 -4.32 3.55
C VAL A 44 10.95 -4.47 4.34
N ALA A 45 11.87 -3.49 4.27
CA ALA A 45 13.11 -3.53 5.03
C ALA A 45 12.88 -3.48 6.55
N ILE A 46 11.99 -2.60 7.03
CA ILE A 46 11.61 -2.51 8.44
C ILE A 46 11.00 -3.84 8.92
N LEU A 47 10.07 -4.40 8.15
CA LEU A 47 9.47 -5.71 8.43
C LEU A 47 10.53 -6.81 8.50
N GLY A 48 11.51 -6.78 7.60
CA GLY A 48 12.60 -7.77 7.59
C GLY A 48 13.55 -7.64 8.79
N VAL A 49 13.90 -6.42 9.20
CA VAL A 49 14.69 -6.19 10.43
C VAL A 49 13.96 -6.72 11.65
N ILE A 50 12.65 -6.42 11.80
CA ILE A 50 11.82 -6.95 12.88
C ILE A 50 11.81 -8.48 12.84
N THR A 51 11.62 -9.08 11.65
CA THR A 51 11.59 -10.53 11.48
C THR A 51 12.93 -11.18 11.84
N LEU A 52 14.06 -10.57 11.48
CA LEU A 52 15.41 -11.04 11.83
C LEU A 52 15.67 -10.93 13.35
N LEU A 53 15.20 -9.86 14.00
CA LEU A 53 15.29 -9.72 15.46
C LEU A 53 14.50 -10.82 16.17
N VAL A 54 13.27 -11.06 15.74
CA VAL A 54 12.42 -12.16 16.25
C VAL A 54 13.11 -13.51 16.01
N SER A 55 13.61 -13.76 14.79
CA SER A 55 14.25 -15.02 14.47
C SER A 55 15.49 -15.27 15.33
N TYR A 56 16.25 -14.22 15.65
CA TYR A 56 17.38 -14.28 16.57
C TYR A 56 16.95 -14.65 17.99
N ILE A 57 16.00 -13.90 18.58
CA ILE A 57 15.50 -14.12 19.95
C ILE A 57 14.99 -15.56 20.12
N PHE A 58 14.26 -16.07 19.13
CA PHE A 58 13.69 -17.41 19.19
C PHE A 58 14.59 -18.50 18.58
N ASN A 59 15.79 -18.17 18.08
CA ASN A 59 16.70 -19.12 17.41
C ASN A 59 15.98 -19.92 16.29
N LEU A 60 15.33 -19.19 15.36
CA LEU A 60 14.58 -19.68 14.21
C LEU A 60 15.45 -19.56 12.94
N LYS A 61 16.20 -20.62 12.63
CA LYS A 61 17.21 -20.60 11.56
C LYS A 61 16.62 -20.49 10.16
N THR A 62 15.50 -21.16 9.91
CA THR A 62 14.81 -21.14 8.61
C THR A 62 14.18 -19.78 8.39
N LEU A 63 13.57 -19.18 9.42
CA LEU A 63 13.04 -17.81 9.36
C LEU A 63 14.13 -16.78 9.07
N THR A 64 15.31 -16.89 9.69
CA THR A 64 16.45 -16.02 9.33
C THR A 64 16.76 -16.09 7.84
N LEU A 65 16.80 -17.31 7.28
CA LEU A 65 17.11 -17.50 5.86
C LEU A 65 16.01 -16.94 4.95
N THR A 66 14.73 -17.24 5.25
CA THR A 66 13.60 -16.77 4.44
C THR A 66 13.40 -15.26 4.57
N ALA A 67 13.68 -14.65 5.72
CA ALA A 67 13.62 -13.19 5.88
C ALA A 67 14.72 -12.50 5.06
N THR A 68 15.92 -13.08 5.01
CA THR A 68 17.04 -12.53 4.24
C THR A 68 16.86 -12.72 2.73
N LEU A 69 16.62 -13.94 2.27
CA LEU A 69 16.46 -14.23 0.84
C LEU A 69 15.10 -13.76 0.32
N GLY A 70 14.07 -13.82 1.16
CA GLY A 70 12.72 -13.41 0.80
C GLY A 70 12.68 -11.95 0.39
N TYR A 71 13.50 -11.06 0.97
CA TYR A 71 13.49 -9.64 0.61
C TYR A 71 13.78 -9.45 -0.88
N ILE A 72 14.88 -10.02 -1.36
CA ILE A 72 15.32 -9.89 -2.74
C ILE A 72 14.49 -10.74 -3.71
N ILE A 73 14.10 -11.97 -3.30
CA ILE A 73 13.26 -12.82 -4.15
C ILE A 73 11.88 -12.20 -4.35
N SER A 74 11.29 -11.63 -3.30
CA SER A 74 9.97 -10.99 -3.35
C SER A 74 9.99 -9.71 -4.18
N PHE A 75 11.11 -8.97 -4.17
CA PHE A 75 11.33 -7.86 -5.09
C PHE A 75 11.26 -8.34 -6.53
N PHE A 76 12.03 -9.38 -6.88
CA PHE A 76 12.02 -9.92 -8.24
C PHE A 76 10.69 -10.56 -8.61
N ILE A 77 9.95 -11.16 -7.67
CA ILE A 77 8.57 -11.61 -7.92
C ILE A 77 7.68 -10.41 -8.24
N GLY A 78 7.81 -9.30 -7.52
CA GLY A 78 7.12 -8.05 -7.83
C GLY A 78 7.47 -7.51 -9.23
N VAL A 79 8.75 -7.53 -9.60
CA VAL A 79 9.22 -7.15 -10.95
C VAL A 79 8.77 -8.12 -12.03
N LEU A 80 8.72 -9.42 -11.77
CA LEU A 80 8.36 -10.45 -12.77
C LEU A 80 6.86 -10.54 -13.00
N LEU A 81 6.09 -10.40 -11.93
CA LEU A 81 4.64 -10.40 -12.03
C LEU A 81 4.12 -9.07 -12.55
N ASP A 82 4.96 -8.02 -12.57
CA ASP A 82 4.70 -6.64 -12.99
C ASP A 82 3.23 -6.41 -13.25
N THR A 83 2.46 -6.49 -12.17
CA THR A 83 1.03 -6.31 -12.30
C THR A 83 0.89 -4.83 -12.56
N GLU A 84 0.43 -4.49 -13.76
CA GLU A 84 -0.08 -3.16 -14.03
C GLU A 84 -1.31 -2.99 -13.12
N GLY A 85 -1.05 -2.57 -11.89
CA GLY A 85 -2.06 -1.99 -11.05
C GLY A 85 -2.49 -0.72 -11.73
N ILE A 86 -3.72 -0.70 -12.22
CA ILE A 86 -4.29 0.52 -12.77
C ILE A 86 -4.53 1.44 -11.58
N VAL A 87 -3.54 2.29 -11.35
CA VAL A 87 -3.66 3.50 -10.56
C VAL A 87 -3.33 4.69 -11.48
N THR A 88 -4.31 5.06 -12.29
CA THR A 88 -4.38 6.32 -13.04
C THR A 88 -4.53 7.52 -12.12
N GLY A 89 -3.48 8.34 -12.03
CA GLY A 89 -3.52 9.65 -11.37
C GLY A 89 -2.14 10.27 -11.21
N ASP A 90 -1.15 9.46 -10.82
CA ASP A 90 0.26 9.84 -10.80
C ASP A 90 1.03 8.70 -11.48
N GLY A 91 1.96 9.01 -12.39
CA GLY A 91 2.48 8.06 -13.37
C GLY A 91 2.83 6.66 -12.81
N MET A 92 2.42 5.61 -13.53
CA MET A 92 2.68 4.17 -13.29
C MET A 92 3.19 3.85 -11.86
N ILE A 93 2.30 3.81 -10.87
CA ILE A 93 2.68 3.25 -9.57
C ILE A 93 2.65 1.74 -9.70
N HIS A 94 3.82 1.13 -9.81
CA HIS A 94 3.95 -0.32 -9.91
C HIS A 94 3.30 -1.01 -8.68
N ASP A 95 2.26 -1.83 -8.89
CA ASP A 95 1.71 -2.77 -7.89
C ASP A 95 2.75 -3.77 -7.38
N LEU A 96 3.95 -3.73 -7.97
CA LEU A 96 5.18 -4.27 -7.42
C LEU A 96 5.26 -4.11 -5.90
N TRP A 97 4.85 -2.99 -5.31
CA TRP A 97 4.90 -2.83 -3.84
C TRP A 97 3.97 -3.79 -3.09
N ILE A 98 2.73 -3.97 -3.56
CA ILE A 98 1.75 -4.89 -2.95
C ILE A 98 2.22 -6.33 -3.11
N VAL A 99 2.64 -6.68 -4.33
CA VAL A 99 3.14 -8.02 -4.65
C VAL A 99 4.41 -8.31 -3.84
N TRP A 100 5.31 -7.35 -3.71
CA TRP A 100 6.54 -7.47 -2.93
C TRP A 100 6.24 -7.68 -1.46
N ILE A 101 5.40 -6.85 -0.83
CA ILE A 101 5.03 -7.02 0.58
C ILE A 101 4.34 -8.38 0.77
N THR A 102 3.35 -8.71 -0.05
CA THR A 102 2.56 -9.94 0.09
C THR A 102 3.43 -11.19 -0.07
N SER A 103 4.26 -11.24 -1.11
CA SER A 103 5.19 -12.37 -1.31
C SER A 103 6.22 -12.46 -0.18
N TYR A 104 6.72 -11.34 0.33
CA TYR A 104 7.63 -11.32 1.47
C TYR A 104 6.98 -11.90 2.74
N TRP A 105 5.72 -11.54 2.99
CA TRP A 105 4.92 -12.11 4.08
C TRP A 105 4.77 -13.64 3.94
N VAL A 106 4.52 -14.14 2.73
CA VAL A 106 4.43 -15.60 2.46
C VAL A 106 5.75 -16.30 2.75
N PHE A 107 6.89 -15.76 2.30
CA PHE A 107 8.21 -16.34 2.59
C PHE A 107 8.49 -16.42 4.09
N ASN A 108 8.20 -15.34 4.83
CA ASN A 108 8.36 -15.33 6.28
C ASN A 108 7.42 -16.33 6.97
N GLY A 109 6.17 -16.44 6.52
CA GLY A 109 5.23 -17.47 6.98
C GLY A 109 5.77 -18.89 6.80
N ILE A 110 6.34 -19.21 5.63
CA ILE A 110 6.96 -20.52 5.35
C ILE A 110 8.13 -20.77 6.30
N GLY A 111 8.99 -19.78 6.53
CA GLY A 111 10.12 -19.88 7.45
C GLY A 111 9.70 -20.19 8.88
N ILE A 112 8.68 -19.46 9.36
CA ILE A 112 8.05 -19.65 10.67
C ILE A 112 7.52 -21.09 10.79
N VAL A 113 6.69 -21.54 9.85
CA VAL A 113 6.10 -22.88 9.85
C VAL A 113 7.20 -23.96 9.85
N CYS A 114 8.20 -23.85 8.98
CA CYS A 114 9.29 -24.81 8.88
C CYS A 114 10.09 -24.95 10.18
N ASP A 115 10.48 -23.83 10.81
CA ASP A 115 11.22 -23.89 12.08
C ASP A 115 10.38 -24.46 13.21
N PHE A 116 9.08 -24.18 13.23
CA PHE A 116 8.20 -24.75 14.23
C PHE A 116 7.99 -26.24 14.05
N VAL A 117 7.76 -26.73 12.83
CA VAL A 117 7.65 -28.18 12.56
C VAL A 117 8.93 -28.90 13.01
N LYS A 118 10.12 -28.33 12.72
CA LYS A 118 11.40 -28.88 13.18
C LYS A 118 11.49 -28.94 14.70
N LYS A 119 11.11 -27.86 15.40
CA LYS A 119 11.13 -27.81 16.88
C LYS A 119 10.14 -28.77 17.52
N ILE A 120 8.93 -28.92 16.96
CA ILE A 120 7.92 -29.88 17.44
C ILE A 120 8.46 -31.31 17.30
N LYS A 121 9.04 -31.65 16.13
CA LYS A 121 9.62 -32.98 15.89
C LYS A 121 10.74 -33.29 16.90
N GLN A 122 11.67 -32.36 17.08
CA GLN A 122 12.79 -32.52 18.03
C GLN A 122 12.30 -32.72 19.48
N ARG A 123 11.23 -32.04 19.88
CA ARG A 123 10.68 -32.13 21.24
C ARG A 123 9.86 -33.39 21.50
N LYS A 124 9.12 -33.89 20.50
CA LYS A 124 8.49 -35.22 20.59
C LYS A 124 9.54 -36.30 20.83
N LEU A 125 10.71 -36.18 20.19
CA LEU A 125 11.86 -37.04 20.43
C LEU A 125 12.49 -36.85 21.83
N GLN A 126 12.37 -35.67 22.44
CA GLN A 126 12.94 -35.34 23.76
C GLN A 126 11.94 -35.39 24.94
N ASN A 127 10.70 -35.85 24.72
CA ASN A 127 9.67 -36.05 25.75
C ASN A 127 9.45 -34.83 26.69
N THR A 128 9.50 -33.61 26.17
CA THR A 128 9.42 -32.36 26.95
C THR A 128 8.03 -31.68 26.83
N SER A 129 7.53 -31.11 27.94
CA SER A 129 6.19 -30.53 28.14
C SER A 129 5.73 -29.40 27.18
N ASN A 130 4.40 -29.22 27.10
CA ASN A 130 3.57 -28.66 26.01
C ASN A 130 3.36 -27.13 25.97
N ASN A 131 3.89 -26.34 26.92
CA ASN A 131 3.53 -24.91 27.01
C ASN A 131 3.98 -24.09 25.79
N ILE A 132 5.01 -24.54 25.08
CA ILE A 132 5.51 -23.85 23.87
C ILE A 132 4.57 -24.03 22.67
N LEU A 133 3.76 -25.08 22.62
CA LEU A 133 2.78 -25.28 21.54
C LEU A 133 1.67 -24.21 21.56
N GLN A 134 1.33 -23.69 22.75
CA GLN A 134 0.36 -22.60 22.91
C GLN A 134 0.90 -21.26 22.42
N TYR A 135 2.16 -20.92 22.74
CA TYR A 135 2.82 -19.71 22.21
C TYR A 135 3.02 -19.78 20.69
N ILE A 136 3.15 -20.98 20.11
CA ILE A 136 3.24 -21.20 18.66
C ILE A 136 1.91 -20.91 17.97
N GLY A 137 0.80 -21.47 18.47
CA GLY A 137 -0.53 -21.19 17.93
C GLY A 137 -0.89 -19.71 18.02
N LEU A 138 -0.51 -19.05 19.11
CA LEU A 138 -0.69 -17.61 19.30
C LEU A 138 0.12 -16.79 18.29
N PHE A 139 1.41 -17.11 18.09
CA PHE A 139 2.26 -16.36 17.16
C PHE A 139 1.85 -16.52 15.70
N VAL A 140 1.49 -17.74 15.28
CA VAL A 140 0.94 -17.99 13.94
C VAL A 140 -0.41 -17.31 13.77
N GLY A 141 -1.28 -17.37 14.79
CA GLY A 141 -2.55 -16.66 14.80
C GLY A 141 -2.38 -15.15 14.63
N VAL A 142 -1.43 -14.53 15.36
CA VAL A 142 -1.10 -13.10 15.24
C VAL A 142 -0.55 -12.77 13.86
N PHE A 143 0.28 -13.63 13.26
CA PHE A 143 0.80 -13.41 11.91
C PHE A 143 -0.31 -13.46 10.85
N ILE A 144 -1.24 -14.40 10.96
CA ILE A 144 -2.41 -14.48 10.06
C ILE A 144 -3.34 -13.28 10.26
N LEU A 145 -3.62 -12.91 11.52
CA LEU A 145 -4.45 -11.73 11.84
C LEU A 145 -3.79 -10.45 11.32
N GLY A 146 -2.49 -10.29 11.55
CA GLY A 146 -1.71 -9.15 11.07
C GLY A 146 -1.72 -9.06 9.55
N GLY A 147 -1.50 -10.18 8.86
CA GLY A 147 -1.58 -10.24 7.40
C GLY A 147 -2.98 -9.90 6.86
N SER A 148 -4.04 -10.38 7.54
CA SER A 148 -5.44 -10.13 7.16
C SER A 148 -5.87 -8.68 7.41
N ILE A 149 -5.48 -8.10 8.55
CA ILE A 149 -5.70 -6.68 8.86
C ILE A 149 -4.94 -5.82 7.85
N PHE A 150 -3.69 -6.17 7.56
CA PHE A 150 -2.88 -5.43 6.60
C PHE A 150 -3.52 -5.45 5.20
N THR A 151 -3.92 -6.61 4.70
CA THR A 151 -4.62 -6.71 3.39
C THR A 151 -5.94 -5.94 3.36
N TYR A 152 -6.67 -5.90 4.49
CA TYR A 152 -7.88 -5.08 4.59
C TYR A 152 -7.57 -3.57 4.56
N LEU A 153 -6.53 -3.13 5.29
CA LEU A 153 -6.14 -1.72 5.37
C LEU A 153 -5.50 -1.22 4.07
N THR A 154 -4.81 -2.08 3.33
CA THR A 154 -4.20 -1.73 2.03
C THR A 154 -5.10 -2.05 0.85
N LYS A 155 -6.39 -2.34 1.07
CA LYS A 155 -7.33 -2.52 -0.03
C LYS A 155 -7.42 -1.20 -0.82
N PRO A 156 -7.24 -1.22 -2.16
CA PRO A 156 -7.40 -0.02 -2.96
C PRO A 156 -8.82 0.54 -2.79
N LEU A 157 -8.92 1.87 -2.75
CA LEU A 157 -10.19 2.57 -2.60
C LEU A 157 -11.03 2.33 -3.86
N THR A 158 -12.17 1.66 -3.73
CA THR A 158 -13.00 1.33 -4.89
C THR A 158 -14.00 2.44 -5.21
N MET A 159 -14.44 2.52 -6.47
CA MET A 159 -15.50 3.44 -6.89
C MET A 159 -16.75 3.36 -6.03
N ASN A 160 -17.17 2.14 -5.69
CA ASN A 160 -18.35 1.92 -4.88
C ASN A 160 -18.18 2.49 -3.47
N ASP A 161 -16.97 2.41 -2.89
CA ASP A 161 -16.67 2.97 -1.58
C ASP A 161 -16.78 4.50 -1.59
N VAL A 162 -16.28 5.15 -2.65
CA VAL A 162 -16.37 6.60 -2.84
C VAL A 162 -17.81 7.06 -3.03
N MET A 163 -18.53 6.43 -3.95
CA MET A 163 -19.90 6.83 -4.26
C MET A 163 -20.88 6.67 -3.09
N GLN A 164 -20.65 5.70 -2.20
CA GLN A 164 -21.55 5.39 -1.09
C GLN A 164 -21.21 6.15 0.20
N HIS A 165 -19.93 6.47 0.45
CA HIS A 165 -19.50 6.94 1.78
C HIS A 165 -18.81 8.31 1.78
N LYS A 166 -18.41 8.84 0.62
CA LYS A 166 -17.71 10.13 0.58
C LYS A 166 -18.69 11.29 0.34
N PRO A 167 -18.46 12.45 0.98
CA PRO A 167 -19.14 13.69 0.66
C PRO A 167 -19.03 14.02 -0.83
N ARG A 168 -20.06 14.66 -1.36
CA ARG A 168 -20.13 15.07 -2.76
C ARG A 168 -20.66 16.48 -2.87
N LEU A 169 -20.24 17.18 -3.92
CA LEU A 169 -20.81 18.46 -4.32
C LEU A 169 -21.09 18.45 -5.82
N PHE A 170 -22.06 19.27 -6.22
CA PHE A 170 -22.38 19.52 -7.61
C PHE A 170 -22.14 20.98 -7.93
N GLY A 171 -21.59 21.23 -9.10
CA GLY A 171 -21.42 22.61 -9.54
C GLY A 171 -21.05 22.73 -11.00
N THR A 172 -21.01 23.98 -11.45
CA THR A 172 -20.70 24.34 -12.84
C THR A 172 -19.27 24.86 -12.92
N VAL A 173 -18.49 24.36 -13.88
CA VAL A 173 -17.11 24.82 -14.12
C VAL A 173 -17.14 26.26 -14.62
N LEU A 174 -16.53 27.18 -13.88
CA LEU A 174 -16.39 28.59 -14.25
C LEU A 174 -15.06 28.89 -14.94
N GLU A 175 -13.98 28.28 -14.45
CA GLU A 175 -12.62 28.54 -14.90
C GLU A 175 -11.75 27.30 -14.69
N ILE A 176 -10.81 27.06 -15.59
CA ILE A 176 -9.82 25.99 -15.48
C ILE A 176 -8.45 26.65 -15.42
N TYR A 177 -7.72 26.42 -14.33
CA TYR A 177 -6.44 27.06 -14.06
C TYR A 177 -5.26 26.25 -14.59
N ASP A 178 -4.16 26.95 -14.89
CA ASP A 178 -2.92 26.33 -15.35
C ASP A 178 -2.23 25.44 -14.31
N ASN A 179 -2.58 25.58 -13.03
CA ASN A 179 -2.04 24.78 -11.92
C ASN A 179 -2.80 23.45 -11.67
N ASN A 180 -3.53 22.92 -12.66
CA ASN A 180 -4.29 21.67 -12.54
C ASN A 180 -5.40 21.73 -11.48
N SER A 181 -6.09 22.86 -11.42
CA SER A 181 -7.29 23.04 -10.61
C SER A 181 -8.36 23.75 -11.42
N MET A 182 -9.60 23.67 -10.96
CA MET A 182 -10.72 24.37 -11.58
C MET A 182 -11.55 25.11 -10.53
N LEU A 183 -12.15 26.23 -10.93
CA LEU A 183 -13.11 26.96 -10.14
C LEU A 183 -14.51 26.47 -10.48
N VAL A 184 -15.23 25.98 -9.48
CA VAL A 184 -16.59 25.45 -9.61
C VAL A 184 -17.56 26.33 -8.85
N GLN A 185 -18.64 26.73 -9.50
CA GLN A 185 -19.79 27.36 -8.84
C GLN A 185 -20.72 26.27 -8.30
N VAL A 186 -20.89 26.24 -6.98
CA VAL A 186 -21.74 25.25 -6.33
C VAL A 186 -23.20 25.51 -6.67
N ASN A 187 -23.94 24.44 -6.99
CA ASN A 187 -25.37 24.55 -7.25
C ASN A 187 -26.11 24.99 -5.98
N SER A 188 -27.06 25.92 -6.12
CA SER A 188 -27.79 26.57 -5.01
C SER A 188 -28.59 25.62 -4.10
N ASN A 189 -28.73 24.36 -4.52
CA ASN A 189 -29.46 23.33 -3.79
C ASN A 189 -28.54 22.52 -2.83
N GLU A 190 -27.23 22.73 -2.89
CA GLU A 190 -26.26 22.09 -2.02
C GLU A 190 -26.08 22.89 -0.72
N ASN A 191 -26.07 22.21 0.43
CA ASN A 191 -25.91 22.85 1.74
C ASN A 191 -24.42 23.08 2.06
N ILE A 192 -23.76 23.92 1.27
CA ILE A 192 -22.33 24.23 1.38
C ILE A 192 -22.16 25.74 1.62
N SER A 193 -21.21 26.10 2.49
CA SER A 193 -21.02 27.48 2.96
C SER A 193 -20.42 28.44 1.93
N SER A 194 -19.91 27.95 0.79
CA SER A 194 -19.25 28.76 -0.24
C SER A 194 -19.87 28.52 -1.61
N ASP A 195 -20.24 29.62 -2.28
CA ASP A 195 -20.84 29.59 -3.62
C ASP A 195 -19.81 29.22 -4.71
N LYS A 196 -18.51 29.41 -4.44
CA LYS A 196 -17.41 29.13 -5.36
C LYS A 196 -16.31 28.34 -4.65
N ILE A 197 -15.83 27.30 -5.30
CA ILE A 197 -14.86 26.37 -4.73
C ILE A 197 -13.77 26.06 -5.75
N ILE A 198 -12.51 26.13 -5.33
CA ILE A 198 -11.37 25.63 -6.08
C ILE A 198 -11.24 24.13 -5.84
N VAL A 199 -11.25 23.36 -6.92
CA VAL A 199 -11.17 21.90 -6.92
C VAL A 199 -9.89 21.49 -7.66
N PRO A 200 -8.92 20.85 -7.00
CA PRO A 200 -7.77 20.26 -7.69
C PRO A 200 -8.23 19.11 -8.59
N LEU A 201 -7.62 19.00 -9.77
CA LEU A 201 -7.84 17.90 -10.72
C LEU A 201 -6.95 16.68 -10.41
N ASP A 202 -5.99 16.84 -9.50
CA ASP A 202 -5.19 15.74 -8.97
C ASP A 202 -6.07 14.93 -7.99
N VAL A 203 -6.64 13.84 -8.50
CA VAL A 203 -7.58 13.00 -7.76
C VAL A 203 -6.88 11.81 -7.09
N ILE A 204 -7.32 11.48 -5.88
CA ILE A 204 -6.79 10.36 -5.09
C ILE A 204 -7.25 9.02 -5.66
N MET A 205 -8.43 8.96 -6.28
CA MET A 205 -8.86 7.71 -6.90
C MET A 205 -7.98 7.37 -8.08
N THR A 206 -7.38 6.22 -7.88
CA THR A 206 -6.48 5.59 -8.78
C THR A 206 -7.17 5.11 -10.05
N ASP A 207 -8.45 4.77 -10.02
CA ASP A 207 -9.13 4.25 -11.23
C ASP A 207 -9.75 5.37 -12.08
N VAL A 208 -9.50 6.64 -11.71
CA VAL A 208 -10.10 7.81 -12.35
C VAL A 208 -8.98 8.79 -12.74
N SER A 209 -8.60 8.79 -14.01
CA SER A 209 -7.74 9.85 -14.54
C SER A 209 -8.58 11.09 -14.83
N VAL A 210 -8.11 12.24 -14.38
CA VAL A 210 -8.75 13.52 -14.63
C VAL A 210 -7.72 14.52 -15.16
N SER A 211 -7.95 15.01 -16.37
CA SER A 211 -7.17 16.05 -17.04
C SER A 211 -8.00 17.31 -17.20
N LYS A 212 -7.33 18.45 -17.40
CA LYS A 212 -7.99 19.70 -17.80
C LYS A 212 -8.75 19.59 -19.10
N ASP A 213 -8.26 18.75 -20.01
CA ASP A 213 -8.88 18.52 -21.32
C ASP A 213 -10.19 17.73 -21.24
N ASP A 214 -10.49 17.14 -20.07
CA ASP A 214 -11.72 16.37 -19.83
C ASP A 214 -12.92 17.29 -19.50
N PHE A 215 -12.69 18.59 -19.28
CA PHE A 215 -13.74 19.54 -18.91
C PHE A 215 -13.68 20.82 -19.73
N ASN A 216 -14.84 21.43 -19.91
CA ASN A 216 -15.03 22.73 -20.51
C ASN A 216 -15.73 23.67 -19.52
N ILE A 217 -15.54 24.98 -19.73
CA ILE A 217 -16.28 26.00 -18.99
C ILE A 217 -17.78 25.83 -19.30
N GLY A 218 -18.59 25.75 -18.25
CA GLY A 218 -20.03 25.51 -18.32
C GLY A 218 -20.45 24.05 -18.06
N ASP A 219 -19.50 23.11 -17.98
CA ASP A 219 -19.81 21.72 -17.67
C ASP A 219 -20.33 21.58 -16.23
N ILE A 220 -21.31 20.70 -16.03
CA ILE A 220 -21.78 20.34 -14.70
C ILE A 220 -20.94 19.17 -14.21
N VAL A 221 -20.30 19.34 -13.07
CA VAL A 221 -19.41 18.34 -12.48
C VAL A 221 -19.92 17.90 -11.11
N LYS A 222 -19.72 16.62 -10.85
CA LYS A 222 -19.92 15.97 -9.56
C LYS A 222 -18.55 15.66 -8.97
N VAL A 223 -18.25 16.26 -7.83
CA VAL A 223 -16.95 16.15 -7.17
C VAL A 223 -17.12 15.40 -5.85
N TYR A 224 -16.37 14.33 -5.67
CA TYR A 224 -16.27 13.58 -4.41
C TYR A 224 -15.01 14.01 -3.67
N TYR A 225 -15.13 14.37 -2.40
CA TYR A 225 -14.03 14.96 -1.63
C TYR A 225 -14.01 14.48 -0.18
N ASP A 226 -12.97 14.85 0.57
CA ASP A 226 -12.72 14.47 1.98
C ASP A 226 -13.71 15.07 3.00
N GLY A 227 -14.54 16.03 2.59
CA GLY A 227 -15.46 16.74 3.47
C GLY A 227 -14.85 17.96 4.17
N THR A 228 -13.57 18.29 3.90
CA THR A 228 -12.91 19.46 4.47
C THR A 228 -12.65 20.52 3.40
N MET A 229 -12.68 21.79 3.81
CA MET A 229 -12.40 22.92 2.94
C MET A 229 -11.51 23.91 3.68
N ASP A 230 -10.59 24.52 2.96
CA ASP A 230 -9.80 25.65 3.45
C ASP A 230 -10.65 26.93 3.43
N ASP A 231 -10.53 27.73 4.48
CA ASP A 231 -11.29 28.97 4.71
C ASP A 231 -10.84 30.15 3.81
N LYS A 232 -10.10 29.86 2.73
CA LYS A 232 -9.73 30.84 1.71
C LYS A 232 -11.00 31.35 0.99
N GLN A 233 -10.92 32.54 0.40
CA GLN A 233 -11.95 33.02 -0.52
C GLN A 233 -11.37 33.17 -1.94
N PRO A 234 -11.83 32.39 -2.93
CA PRO A 234 -12.80 31.28 -2.82
C PRO A 234 -12.27 30.09 -2.01
N ALA A 235 -13.18 29.31 -1.40
CA ALA A 235 -12.84 28.13 -0.60
C ALA A 235 -12.15 27.08 -1.47
N GLN A 236 -11.29 26.26 -0.89
CA GLN A 236 -10.55 25.23 -1.63
C GLN A 236 -10.74 23.86 -0.99
N VAL A 237 -11.03 22.86 -1.80
CA VAL A 237 -10.97 21.45 -1.38
C VAL A 237 -9.52 20.99 -1.41
N ASN A 238 -9.07 20.33 -0.35
CA ASN A 238 -7.70 19.81 -0.28
C ASN A 238 -7.59 18.48 -1.01
N ASP A 239 -8.43 17.52 -0.64
CA ASP A 239 -8.37 16.14 -1.11
C ASP A 239 -9.61 15.79 -1.92
N VAL A 240 -9.41 15.52 -3.21
CA VAL A 240 -10.49 15.12 -4.13
C VAL A 240 -10.32 13.63 -4.43
N TYR A 241 -11.38 12.85 -4.22
CA TYR A 241 -11.38 11.43 -4.55
C TYR A 241 -11.66 11.20 -6.03
N ALA A 242 -12.69 11.82 -6.59
CA ALA A 242 -13.05 11.63 -7.99
C ALA A 242 -13.90 12.80 -8.51
N ILE A 243 -13.86 13.01 -9.84
CA ILE A 243 -14.62 14.04 -10.53
C ILE A 243 -15.30 13.40 -11.75
N PHE A 244 -16.59 13.65 -11.93
CA PHE A 244 -17.35 13.19 -13.08
C PHE A 244 -18.12 14.34 -13.71
N GLU A 245 -18.11 14.39 -15.04
CA GLU A 245 -19.07 15.18 -15.79
C GLU A 245 -20.47 14.58 -15.61
N GLU A 246 -21.42 15.36 -15.13
CA GLU A 246 -22.82 14.96 -15.10
C GLU A 246 -23.46 15.26 -16.44
N ARG A 247 -23.47 14.25 -17.31
CA ARG A 247 -24.29 14.33 -18.51
C ARG A 247 -25.76 14.32 -18.09
N ILE A 248 -26.42 15.44 -18.29
CA ILE A 248 -27.88 15.51 -18.22
C ILE A 248 -28.41 14.46 -19.19
N SER A 249 -28.94 13.36 -18.66
CA SER A 249 -29.76 12.46 -19.46
C SER A 249 -30.88 13.32 -20.02
N LYS A 250 -30.85 13.55 -21.34
CA LYS A 250 -32.06 13.97 -22.03
C LYS A 250 -33.06 12.84 -21.85
N GLU A 251 -33.84 12.88 -20.76
CA GLU A 251 -35.13 12.21 -20.74
C GLU A 251 -35.85 12.68 -21.99
N ASN A 252 -36.15 11.74 -22.88
CA ASN A 252 -37.03 11.97 -24.01
C ASN A 252 -38.35 12.51 -23.43
N PRO A 253 -38.81 13.72 -23.78
CA PRO A 253 -40.10 14.24 -23.31
C PRO A 253 -41.29 13.58 -24.02
N ASN A 254 -41.09 12.39 -24.61
CA ASN A 254 -42.08 11.64 -25.37
C ASN A 254 -42.03 10.15 -24.98
N GLU A 255 -42.49 9.83 -23.78
CA GLU A 255 -43.19 8.57 -23.46
C GLU A 255 -44.34 8.86 -22.48
#